data_AF-A0A7C3RCF1-F1
#
_entry.id   AF-A0A7C3RCF1-F1
#
_cell.length_a   1.000
_cell.length_b   1.000
_cell.length_c   1.000
_cell.angle_alpha   90.00
_cell.angle_beta   90.00
_cell.angle_gamma   90.00
#
_symmetry.space_group_name_H-M   'P 1'
#
loop_
_entity.id
_entity.type
_entity.pdbx_description
1 polymer ?
#
loop_
_entity_poly.entity_id
_entity_poly.type
_entity_poly.pdbx_seq_one_letter_code
_entity_poly.pdbx_strand_id
1 'polypeptide(L)'
;MDARDIVLSVVSVFSAAALVYRWLSLYDRVDLTVIFFATLLIASLTLLLISIELRMQKIMDEFKSVKRAIAVNSDDLEGRIERLFVEKVRYLEDKLESIERRMYR
;
A
#
# COMPACT_ATOMS: atom_id res chain seq x y z
N MET A 1 4.68 -11.57 -7.01
CA MET A 1 4.51 -11.70 -8.46
C MET A 1 4.16 -13.14 -8.75
N ASP A 2 2.98 -13.39 -9.30
CA ASP A 2 2.54 -14.74 -9.61
C ASP A 2 3.20 -15.21 -10.91
N ALA A 3 3.46 -16.51 -11.05
CA ALA A 3 3.97 -17.08 -12.30
C ALA A 3 3.02 -16.76 -13.47
N ARG A 4 1.72 -16.61 -13.18
CA ARG A 4 0.71 -16.14 -14.14
C ARG A 4 1.02 -14.76 -14.70
N ASP A 5 1.47 -13.80 -13.88
CA ASP A 5 1.74 -12.43 -14.33
C ASP A 5 2.92 -12.37 -15.31
N ILE A 6 3.93 -13.20 -15.05
CA ILE A 6 5.11 -13.36 -15.92
C ILE A 6 4.67 -13.95 -17.26
N VAL A 7 3.86 -15.01 -17.24
CA VAL A 7 3.36 -15.64 -18.48
C VAL A 7 2.53 -14.65 -19.30
N LEU A 8 1.62 -13.90 -18.67
CA LEU A 8 0.81 -12.89 -19.34
C LEU A 8 1.66 -11.77 -19.94
N SER A 9 2.71 -11.33 -19.22
CA SER A 9 3.68 -10.35 -19.73
C SER A 9 4.46 -10.86 -20.93
N VAL A 10 4.85 -12.14 -20.95
CA VAL A 10 5.55 -12.71 -22.11
C VAL A 10 4.58 -12.79 -23.30
N VAL A 11 3.36 -13.27 -23.07
CA VAL A 11 2.32 -13.39 -24.10
C VAL A 11 1.97 -12.02 -24.70
N SER A 12 1.92 -10.96 -23.91
CA SER A 12 1.62 -9.61 -24.41
C SER A 12 2.68 -9.11 -25.40
N VAL A 13 3.96 -9.31 -25.08
CA VAL A 13 5.10 -8.91 -25.92
C VAL A 13 5.11 -9.68 -27.25
N PHE A 14 4.91 -11.01 -27.20
CA PHE A 14 4.87 -11.84 -28.40
C PHE A 14 3.65 -11.52 -29.27
N SER A 15 2.49 -11.29 -28.67
CA SER A 15 1.26 -10.96 -29.41
C SER A 15 1.39 -9.62 -30.13
N ALA A 16 1.98 -8.64 -29.45
CA ALA A 16 2.29 -7.34 -30.03
C ALA A 16 3.27 -7.43 -31.21
N ALA A 17 4.37 -8.15 -31.05
CA ALA A 17 5.34 -8.35 -32.12
C ALA A 17 4.72 -9.02 -33.35
N ALA A 18 3.90 -10.07 -33.12
CA ALA A 18 3.17 -10.77 -34.17
C ALA A 18 2.17 -9.84 -34.89
N LEU A 19 1.47 -8.97 -34.15
CA LEU A 19 0.53 -8.01 -34.71
C LEU A 19 1.23 -7.00 -35.62
N VAL A 20 2.35 -6.42 -35.17
CA VAL A 20 3.12 -5.45 -35.95
C VAL A 20 3.69 -6.09 -37.22
N TYR A 21 4.20 -7.33 -37.11
CA TYR A 21 4.66 -8.09 -38.27
C TYR A 21 3.53 -8.32 -39.29
N ARG A 22 2.36 -8.79 -38.82
CA ARG A 22 1.18 -9.03 -39.66
C ARG A 22 0.71 -7.74 -40.35
N TRP A 23 0.75 -6.62 -39.63
CA TRP A 23 0.35 -5.31 -40.13
C TRP A 23 1.30 -4.80 -41.22
N LEU A 24 2.61 -4.85 -40.99
CA LEU A 24 3.60 -4.41 -41.96
C LEU A 24 3.63 -5.30 -43.22
N SER A 25 3.43 -6.60 -43.03
CA SER A 25 3.32 -7.56 -44.14
C SER A 25 2.11 -7.29 -45.03
N LEU A 26 1.06 -6.63 -44.52
CA LEU A 26 -0.13 -6.29 -45.29
C LEU A 26 0.13 -5.18 -46.33
N TYR A 27 1.17 -4.36 -46.11
CA TYR A 27 1.55 -3.25 -46.97
C TYR A 27 2.82 -3.52 -47.79
N ASP A 28 3.34 -4.76 -47.78
CA ASP A 28 4.59 -5.19 -48.42
C ASP A 28 5.82 -4.32 -48.06
N ARG A 29 5.74 -3.63 -46.90
CA ARG A 29 6.83 -2.81 -46.34
C ARG A 29 7.25 -3.36 -45.00
N VAL A 30 7.79 -4.57 -45.01
CA VAL A 30 8.32 -5.20 -43.80
C VAL A 30 9.66 -4.56 -43.43
N ASP A 31 9.60 -3.49 -42.64
CA ASP A 31 10.76 -2.90 -41.99
C ASP A 31 10.99 -3.51 -40.60
N LEU A 32 12.08 -4.25 -40.47
CA LEU A 32 12.53 -4.88 -39.22
C LEU A 32 12.73 -3.85 -38.09
N THR A 33 13.10 -2.62 -38.44
CA THR A 33 13.34 -1.53 -37.49
C THR A 33 12.05 -1.14 -36.77
N VAL A 34 10.94 -1.06 -37.50
CA VAL A 34 9.62 -0.70 -36.96
C VAL A 34 9.12 -1.79 -36.01
N ILE A 35 9.28 -3.06 -36.40
CA ILE A 35 8.91 -4.21 -35.56
C ILE A 35 9.74 -4.20 -34.27
N PHE A 36 11.04 -3.92 -34.36
CA PHE A 36 11.92 -3.84 -33.20
C PHE A 36 11.50 -2.72 -32.24
N PHE A 37 11.29 -1.50 -32.73
CA PHE A 37 10.88 -0.37 -31.88
C PHE A 37 9.49 -0.58 -31.27
N ALA A 38 8.53 -1.12 -32.02
CA ALA A 38 7.20 -1.39 -31.49
C ALA A 38 7.22 -2.48 -30.41
N THR A 39 8.01 -3.54 -30.61
CA THR A 39 8.18 -4.60 -29.62
C THR A 39 8.90 -4.08 -28.37
N LEU A 40 9.94 -3.25 -28.55
CA LEU A 40 10.67 -2.61 -27.45
C LEU A 40 9.76 -1.68 -26.63
N LEU A 41 8.92 -0.89 -27.32
CA LEU A 41 7.93 -0.02 -26.68
C LEU A 41 6.98 -0.83 -25.79
N ILE A 42 6.43 -1.93 -26.33
CA ILE A 42 5.44 -2.74 -25.63
C ILE A 42 6.10 -3.53 -24.48
N ALA A 43 7.33 -4.01 -24.66
CA ALA A 43 8.13 -4.59 -23.59
C ALA A 43 8.38 -3.58 -22.46
N SER A 44 8.79 -2.36 -22.80
CA SER A 44 9.03 -1.29 -21.81
C SER A 44 7.75 -0.94 -21.05
N LEU A 45 6.61 -0.84 -21.74
CA LEU A 45 5.33 -0.52 -21.13
C LEU A 45 4.88 -1.64 -20.17
N THR A 46 5.06 -2.89 -20.59
CA THR A 46 4.74 -4.06 -19.75
C THR A 46 5.63 -4.11 -18.50
N LEU A 47 6.94 -3.86 -18.65
CA LEU A 47 7.86 -3.78 -17.52
C LEU A 47 7.49 -2.67 -16.53
N LEU A 48 7.07 -1.52 -17.05
CA LEU A 48 6.63 -0.39 -16.24
C LEU A 48 5.38 -0.74 -15.42
N LEU A 49 4.41 -1.43 -16.00
CA LEU A 49 3.22 -1.90 -15.28
C LEU A 49 3.59 -2.86 -14.15
N ILE A 50 4.49 -3.80 -14.39
CA ILE A 50 4.99 -4.72 -13.36
C ILE A 50 5.69 -3.94 -12.22
N SER A 51 6.51 -2.95 -12.55
CA SER A 51 7.18 -2.10 -11.56
C SER A 51 6.19 -1.34 -10.68
N ILE A 52 5.09 -0.85 -11.26
CA ILE A 52 4.03 -0.16 -10.52
C ILE A 52 3.33 -1.12 -9.56
N GLU A 53 2.98 -2.33 -10.02
CA GLU A 53 2.33 -3.35 -9.19
C GLU A 53 3.18 -3.71 -7.96
N LEU A 54 4.49 -3.94 -8.16
CA LEU A 54 5.41 -4.24 -7.06
C LEU A 54 5.54 -3.08 -6.06
N ARG A 55 5.55 -1.83 -6.53
CA ARG A 55 5.56 -0.65 -5.65
C ARG A 55 4.26 -0.55 -4.85
N MET A 56 3.12 -0.83 -5.47
CA MET A 56 1.82 -0.77 -4.83
C MET A 56 1.68 -1.81 -3.72
N GLN A 57 2.20 -3.03 -3.93
CA GLN A 57 2.25 -4.07 -2.90
C GLN A 57 3.05 -3.61 -1.66
N LYS A 58 4.22 -3.00 -1.88
CA LYS A 58 5.03 -2.47 -0.79
C LYS A 58 4.33 -1.36 0.00
N ILE A 59 3.69 -0.43 -0.71
CA ILE A 59 2.92 0.66 -0.08
C ILE A 59 1.74 0.08 0.73
N MET A 60 1.07 -0.95 0.21
CA MET A 60 -0.04 -1.61 0.91
C MET A 60 0.42 -2.27 2.22
N ASP A 61 1.58 -2.91 2.23
CA ASP A 61 2.14 -3.54 3.42
C ASP A 61 2.57 -2.51 4.47
N GLU A 62 3.22 -1.43 4.04
CA GLU A 62 3.53 -0.29 4.90
C GLU A 62 2.24 0.30 5.48
N PHE A 63 1.20 0.49 4.68
CA PHE A 63 -0.09 1.00 5.13
C PHE A 63 -0.80 0.08 6.13
N LYS A 64 -0.76 -1.24 5.92
CA LYS A 64 -1.27 -2.22 6.89
C LYS A 64 -0.51 -2.16 8.21
N SER A 65 0.81 -2.00 8.16
CA SER A 65 1.65 -1.88 9.36
C SER A 65 1.30 -0.61 10.14
N VAL A 66 1.12 0.52 9.45
CA VAL A 66 0.71 1.80 10.04
C VAL A 66 -0.68 1.68 10.67
N LYS A 67 -1.64 1.07 9.97
CA LYS A 67 -2.99 0.82 10.51
C LYS A 67 -2.94 0.00 11.80
N ARG A 68 -2.13 -1.08 11.83
CA ARG A 68 -1.98 -1.92 13.02
C ARG A 68 -1.30 -1.16 14.17
N ALA A 69 -0.27 -0.37 13.87
CA ALA A 69 0.41 0.46 14.85
C ALA A 69 -0.55 1.48 15.49
N ILE A 70 -1.37 2.16 14.67
CA ILE A 70 -2.37 3.10 15.16
C ILE A 70 -3.41 2.40 16.05
N ALA A 71 -3.90 1.23 15.64
CA ALA A 71 -4.88 0.47 16.44
C ALA A 71 -4.32 0.07 17.81
N VAL A 72 -3.13 -0.53 17.85
CA VAL A 72 -2.47 -0.93 19.11
C VAL A 72 -2.18 0.28 19.99
N ASN A 73 -1.72 1.38 19.41
CA ASN A 73 -1.39 2.58 20.17
C ASN A 73 -2.65 3.33 20.66
N SER A 74 -3.78 3.20 19.96
CA SER A 74 -5.09 3.69 20.41
C SER A 74 -5.57 2.94 21.64
N ASP A 75 -5.48 1.61 21.65
CA ASP A 75 -5.84 0.78 22.81
C ASP A 75 -4.95 1.09 24.03
N ASP A 76 -3.64 1.29 23.82
CA ASP A 76 -2.73 1.70 24.90
C ASP A 76 -2.98 3.14 25.38
N LEU A 77 -3.29 4.06 24.46
CA LEU A 77 -3.70 5.43 24.80
C LEU A 77 -4.97 5.44 25.67
N GLU A 78 -5.97 4.62 25.32
CA GLU A 78 -7.21 4.48 26.09
C GLU A 78 -6.91 3.98 27.51
N GLY A 79 -6.13 2.90 27.65
CA GLY A 79 -5.73 2.38 28.96
C GLY A 79 -4.84 3.33 29.77
N ARG A 80 -4.08 4.22 29.13
CA ARG A 80 -3.34 5.30 29.82
C ARG A 80 -4.25 6.43 30.29
N ILE A 81 -5.23 6.82 29.47
CA ILE A 81 -6.22 7.84 29.83
C ILE A 81 -7.08 7.35 31.00
N GLU A 82 -7.54 6.09 30.96
CA GLU A 82 -8.32 5.49 32.04
C GLU A 82 -7.55 5.50 33.37
N ARG A 83 -6.27 5.09 33.35
CA ARG A 83 -5.41 5.12 34.56
C ARG A 83 -5.25 6.52 35.12
N LEU A 84 -4.95 7.51 34.27
CA LEU A 84 -4.82 8.91 34.70
C LEU A 84 -6.15 9.46 35.23
N PHE A 85 -7.27 9.07 34.64
CA PHE A 85 -8.59 9.49 35.07
C PHE A 85 -8.92 8.92 36.46
N VAL A 86 -8.72 7.63 36.68
CA VAL A 86 -8.91 6.98 37.99
C VAL A 86 -8.01 7.60 39.05
N GLU A 87 -6.75 7.88 38.72
CA GLU A 87 -5.81 8.53 39.64
C GLU A 87 -6.27 9.95 40.01
N LYS A 88 -6.75 10.74 39.04
CA LYS A 88 -7.27 12.09 39.29
C LYS A 88 -8.58 12.08 40.07
N VAL A 89 -9.48 11.14 39.79
CA VAL A 89 -10.73 10.98 40.54
C VAL A 89 -10.42 10.63 41.99
N ARG A 90 -9.54 9.67 42.25
CA ARG A 90 -9.09 9.35 43.62
C ARG A 90 -8.45 10.54 44.33
N TYR A 91 -7.59 11.28 43.64
CA TYR A 91 -6.99 12.48 44.22
C TYR A 91 -8.04 13.56 44.57
N LEU A 92 -9.09 13.72 43.76
CA LEU A 92 -10.18 14.63 44.04
C LEU A 92 -11.04 14.15 45.22
N GLU A 93 -11.29 12.84 45.31
CA GLU A 93 -12.02 12.21 46.41
C GLU A 93 -11.27 12.40 47.74
N ASP A 94 -9.96 12.12 47.77
CA ASP A 94 -9.10 12.37 48.92
C ASP A 94 -9.09 13.86 49.34
N LYS A 95 -9.10 14.77 48.36
CA LYS A 95 -9.17 16.22 48.63
C LYS A 95 -10.53 16.62 49.18
N LEU A 96 -11.62 16.10 48.64
CA LEU A 96 -12.97 16.31 49.14
C LEU A 96 -13.11 15.82 50.59
N GLU A 97 -12.60 14.62 50.89
CA GLU A 97 -12.61 14.06 52.23
C GLU A 97 -11.80 14.92 53.22
N SER A 98 -10.67 15.48 52.76
CA SER A 98 -9.84 16.39 53.56
C SER A 98 -10.54 17.73 53.85
N ILE A 99 -11.39 18.19 52.93
CA ILE A 99 -12.21 19.41 53.08
C ILE A 99 -13.39 19.15 54.01
N GLU A 100 -14.07 18.01 53.85
CA GLU A 100 -15.17 17.57 54.71
C GLU A 100 -14.71 17.47 56.17
N ARG A 101 -13.56 16.83 56.43
CA ARG A 101 -12.96 16.74 57.78
C ARG A 101 -12.54 18.11 58.34
N ARG A 102 -12.28 19.11 57.50
CA ARG A 102 -11.99 20.49 57.93
C ARG A 102 -13.26 21.30 58.22
N MET A 103 -14.37 21.04 57.53
CA MET A 103 -15.66 21.69 57.82
C MET A 103 -16.39 21.10 59.03
N TYR A 104 -16.13 19.83 59.37
CA TYR A 104 -16.71 19.16 60.54
C TYR A 104 -15.96 19.46 61.86
N ARG A 105 -14.92 20.31 61.84
CA ARG A 105 -14.28 20.88 63.04
C ARG A 105 -14.73 22.32 63.27
#